data_AF-R5JIK7-F1
#
_entry.id   AF-R5JIK7-F1
#
_cell.length_a   1.000
_cell.length_b   1.000
_cell.length_c   1.000
_cell.angle_alpha   90.00
_cell.angle_beta   90.00
_cell.angle_gamma   90.00
#
_symmetry.space_group_name_H-M   'P 1'
#
loop_
_entity.id
_entity.type
_entity.pdbx_description
1 polymer ?
#
loop_
_entity_poly.entity_id
_entity_poly.type
_entity_poly.pdbx_seq_one_letter_code
_entity_poly.pdbx_strand_id
1 'polypeptide(L)'
;MAFEATKREWSELYAFFHLLADGQVALGTPQVKADEERCWPIAMIQREEHDGTRRYYIEKEDIHIVGENIDKRIAREDFDIVSGLILTAMKSSSEDDVTSPDGVEEFLDEVAILDLEAKTDDRTDFSVAFWHPEAPLTGLNVRSRLSAMNPLLDGGRSANLKLEQTGVKFAVPTVNKINALPESPTEVAERMMMIERLGGILKYSDVADRVFRCNLSMIDLHFPRVLAEMVRIMHLDGITRISELTEEIKAINPLKIKDELINKHGFYEFKMKQFLLALALGMRPAKIYNGTDSAVEGILLVDGSGQVLCYHKSEKKVFEDFLYLNTRLEKGSLDKDKYGFLERENGVYYFKLNVKIGLVKR
;
A
#
# COMPACT_ATOMS: atom_id res chain seq x y z
N MET A 1 2.77 -13.20 30.15
CA MET A 1 3.13 -14.54 29.64
C MET A 1 3.44 -14.25 28.20
N ALA A 2 4.71 -14.28 27.79
CA ALA A 2 5.17 -13.65 26.55
C ALA A 2 4.23 -13.94 25.37
N PHE A 3 3.62 -12.90 24.80
CA PHE A 3 2.78 -13.03 23.61
C PHE A 3 3.62 -12.90 22.32
N GLU A 4 3.08 -13.38 21.21
CA GLU A 4 3.66 -13.22 19.88
C GLU A 4 2.81 -12.28 19.05
N ALA A 5 3.46 -11.45 18.24
CA ALA A 5 2.79 -10.61 17.25
C ALA A 5 3.66 -10.49 16.00
N THR A 6 3.02 -10.17 14.88
CA THR A 6 3.71 -10.00 13.61
C THR A 6 4.59 -8.76 13.63
N LYS A 7 5.66 -8.75 12.82
CA LYS A 7 6.50 -7.55 12.64
C LYS A 7 5.73 -6.34 12.14
N ARG A 8 4.57 -6.53 11.51
CA ARG A 8 3.68 -5.43 11.13
C ARG A 8 3.10 -4.76 12.37
N GLU A 9 2.46 -5.55 13.24
CA GLU A 9 1.86 -5.08 14.49
C GLU A 9 2.92 -4.41 15.38
N TRP A 10 4.10 -5.03 15.49
CA TRP A 10 5.23 -4.43 16.21
C TRP A 10 5.74 -3.14 15.56
N SER A 11 5.68 -3.00 14.24
CA SER A 11 6.13 -1.78 13.55
C SER A 11 5.17 -0.60 13.77
N GLU A 12 3.86 -0.88 13.84
CA GLU A 12 2.85 0.13 14.18
C GLU A 12 3.08 0.67 15.59
N LEU A 13 3.25 -0.24 16.56
CA LEU A 13 3.53 0.11 17.95
C LEU A 13 4.89 0.79 18.13
N TYR A 14 5.92 0.31 17.43
CA TYR A 14 7.24 0.93 17.39
C TYR A 14 7.16 2.38 16.89
N ALA A 15 6.50 2.62 15.74
CA ALA A 15 6.37 3.96 15.19
C ALA A 15 5.59 4.86 16.16
N PHE A 16 4.53 4.36 16.76
CA PHE A 16 3.75 5.08 17.76
C PHE A 16 4.60 5.53 18.97
N PHE A 17 5.32 4.60 19.61
CA PHE A 17 6.17 4.93 20.76
C PHE A 17 7.36 5.81 20.39
N HIS A 18 7.99 5.55 19.24
CA HIS A 18 9.10 6.36 18.75
C HIS A 18 8.67 7.82 18.51
N LEU A 19 7.48 8.06 17.95
CA LEU A 19 6.96 9.41 17.75
C LEU A 19 6.58 10.12 19.06
N LEU A 20 6.06 9.39 20.06
CA LEU A 20 5.85 9.95 21.40
C LEU A 20 7.18 10.34 22.06
N ALA A 21 8.19 9.47 21.94
CA ALA A 21 9.52 9.70 22.47
C ALA A 21 10.25 10.86 21.78
N ASP A 22 10.15 11.02 20.45
CA ASP A 22 10.85 12.07 19.70
C ASP A 22 10.08 13.40 19.65
N GLY A 23 8.74 13.35 19.70
CA GLY A 23 7.88 14.55 19.71
C GLY A 23 7.90 15.33 18.39
N GLN A 24 8.48 14.76 17.34
CA GLN A 24 8.51 15.30 16.00
C GLN A 24 8.65 14.17 14.97
N VAL A 25 8.51 14.49 13.70
CA VAL A 25 8.79 13.54 12.61
C VAL A 25 9.40 14.26 11.42
N ALA A 26 10.47 13.70 10.85
CA ALA A 26 11.08 14.22 9.63
C ALA A 26 10.20 13.89 8.42
N LEU A 27 10.06 14.85 7.50
CA LEU A 27 9.48 14.57 6.19
C LEU A 27 10.43 13.69 5.37
N GLY A 28 9.86 12.74 4.63
CA GLY A 28 10.63 11.88 3.74
C GLY A 28 10.87 12.50 2.37
N THR A 29 12.05 12.28 1.80
CA THR A 29 12.34 12.57 0.38
C THR A 29 11.87 11.42 -0.53
N PRO A 30 11.76 11.61 -1.86
CA PRO A 30 11.40 10.53 -2.77
C PRO A 30 12.38 9.34 -2.77
N GLN A 31 13.62 9.56 -2.33
CA GLN A 31 14.67 8.54 -2.20
C GLN A 31 14.70 7.85 -0.83
N VAL A 32 13.68 8.08 0.01
CA VAL A 32 13.55 7.47 1.35
C VAL A 32 14.71 7.89 2.26
N LYS A 33 14.89 9.20 2.37
CA LYS A 33 15.80 9.83 3.32
C LYS A 33 15.04 10.88 4.11
N ALA A 34 15.40 11.07 5.37
CA ALA A 34 14.93 12.21 6.14
C ALA A 34 15.37 13.53 5.51
N ASP A 35 14.44 14.47 5.49
CA ASP A 35 14.71 15.89 5.27
C ASP A 35 14.83 16.55 6.64
N GLU A 36 16.05 16.60 7.18
CA GLU A 36 16.37 17.10 8.53
C GLU A 36 16.01 18.58 8.71
N GLU A 37 15.87 19.35 7.62
CA GLU A 37 15.43 20.74 7.67
C GLU A 37 13.91 20.87 7.79
N ARG A 38 13.17 19.77 7.58
CA ARG A 38 11.71 19.72 7.53
C ARG A 38 11.16 18.68 8.51
N CYS A 39 11.39 18.92 9.79
CA CYS A 39 10.79 18.17 10.89
C CYS A 39 9.49 18.83 11.36
N TRP A 40 8.42 18.06 11.47
CA TRP A 40 7.13 18.53 11.97
C TRP A 40 6.97 18.16 13.44
N PRO A 41 6.76 19.13 14.34
CA PRO A 41 6.50 18.85 15.75
C PRO A 41 5.14 18.16 15.92
N ILE A 42 5.11 17.17 16.79
CA ILE A 42 3.92 16.42 17.16
C ILE A 42 3.46 16.93 18.52
N ALA A 43 2.23 17.42 18.60
CA ALA A 43 1.67 17.92 19.85
C ALA A 43 0.87 16.84 20.58
N MET A 44 0.16 15.99 19.83
CA MET A 44 -0.66 14.92 20.38
C MET A 44 -0.86 13.80 19.35
N ILE A 45 -0.90 12.56 19.82
CA ILE A 45 -1.32 11.40 19.03
C ILE A 45 -2.63 10.86 19.60
N GLN A 46 -3.61 10.60 18.74
CA GLN A 46 -4.88 9.96 19.08
C GLN A 46 -4.93 8.55 18.52
N ARG A 47 -5.28 7.57 19.36
CA ARG A 47 -5.45 6.17 18.97
C ARG A 47 -6.80 5.64 19.44
N GLU A 48 -7.43 4.82 18.60
CA GLU A 48 -8.69 4.16 18.93
C GLU A 48 -8.43 2.77 19.51
N GLU A 49 -8.90 2.57 20.74
CA GLU A 49 -8.66 1.37 21.54
C GLU A 49 -9.99 0.69 21.83
N HIS A 50 -9.99 -0.53 22.36
CA HIS A 50 -11.24 -1.26 22.52
C HIS A 50 -12.22 -0.63 23.52
N ASP A 51 -11.71 0.15 24.47
CA ASP A 51 -12.49 0.85 25.49
C ASP A 51 -12.66 2.35 25.15
N GLY A 52 -12.33 2.75 23.93
CA GLY A 52 -12.60 4.10 23.41
C GLY A 52 -11.34 4.85 22.96
N THR A 53 -11.53 6.12 22.66
CA THR A 53 -10.47 7.00 22.16
C THR A 53 -9.48 7.36 23.26
N ARG A 54 -8.18 7.27 22.96
CA ARG A 54 -7.10 7.75 23.82
C ARG A 54 -6.28 8.82 23.14
N ARG A 55 -5.88 9.83 23.92
CA ARG A 55 -5.04 10.94 23.48
C ARG A 55 -3.76 10.98 24.30
N TYR A 56 -2.65 11.07 23.60
CA TYR A 56 -1.30 11.07 24.14
C TYR A 56 -0.70 12.45 23.85
N TYR A 57 -0.77 13.35 24.82
CA TYR A 57 -0.23 14.71 24.71
C TYR A 57 1.26 14.68 25.02
N ILE A 58 2.07 15.23 24.11
CA ILE A 58 3.52 15.24 24.27
C ILE A 58 3.91 16.49 25.07
N GLU A 59 4.23 16.30 26.35
CA GLU A 59 4.78 17.34 27.22
C GLU A 59 6.32 17.30 27.17
N LYS A 60 6.99 18.13 27.99
CA LYS A 60 8.44 18.28 27.95
C LYS A 60 9.18 17.02 28.38
N GLU A 61 8.82 16.47 29.54
CA GLU A 61 9.46 15.29 30.14
C GLU A 61 8.53 14.07 30.16
N ASP A 62 7.22 14.29 29.96
CA ASP A 62 6.18 13.28 30.14
C ASP A 62 5.26 13.19 28.91
N ILE A 63 4.60 12.06 28.76
CA ILE A 63 3.42 11.89 27.92
C ILE A 63 2.18 11.88 28.81
N HIS A 64 1.29 12.84 28.62
CA HIS A 64 0.01 12.89 29.33
C HIS A 64 -1.04 12.08 28.54
N ILE A 65 -1.44 10.94 29.09
CA ILE A 65 -2.38 9.99 28.50
C ILE A 65 -3.77 10.25 29.07
N VAL A 66 -4.73 10.54 28.20
CA VAL A 66 -6.12 10.83 28.56
C VAL A 66 -7.06 9.91 27.78
N GLY A 67 -7.92 9.18 28.47
CA GLY A 67 -8.97 8.32 27.94
C GLY A 67 -10.14 8.18 28.92
N GLU A 68 -11.10 7.31 28.64
CA GLU A 68 -12.30 7.14 29.50
C GLU A 68 -11.95 6.69 30.92
N ASN A 69 -10.98 5.78 31.05
CA ASN A 69 -10.58 5.18 32.33
C ASN A 69 -9.11 5.46 32.71
N ILE A 70 -8.44 6.39 32.02
CA ILE A 70 -7.02 6.71 32.24
C ILE A 70 -6.77 8.22 32.16
N ASP A 71 -6.07 8.74 33.17
CA ASP A 71 -5.49 10.08 33.20
C ASP A 71 -4.15 9.97 33.94
N LYS A 72 -3.07 9.81 33.17
CA LYS A 72 -1.72 9.52 33.71
C LYS A 72 -0.64 10.28 32.96
N ARG A 73 0.46 10.57 33.66
CA ARG A 73 1.71 11.05 33.06
C ARG A 73 2.75 9.96 33.20
N ILE A 74 3.36 9.59 32.08
CA ILE A 74 4.42 8.59 32.00
C ILE A 74 5.66 9.26 31.41
N ALA A 75 6.84 8.94 31.93
CA ALA A 75 8.07 9.56 31.49
C ALA A 75 8.29 9.28 30.00
N ARG A 76 8.67 10.32 29.25
CA ARG A 76 8.92 10.23 27.82
C ARG A 76 10.10 9.31 27.48
N GLU A 77 11.07 9.20 28.39
CA GLU A 77 12.20 8.27 28.32
C GLU A 77 11.75 6.80 28.31
N ASP A 78 10.67 6.44 29.02
CA ASP A 78 10.17 5.06 29.04
C ASP A 78 9.66 4.62 27.66
N PHE A 79 9.00 5.52 26.92
CA PHE A 79 8.59 5.27 25.53
C PHE A 79 9.81 5.07 24.60
N ASP A 80 10.89 5.83 24.80
CA ASP A 80 12.12 5.69 24.01
C ASP A 80 12.75 4.31 24.24
N ILE A 81 12.92 3.93 25.51
CA ILE A 81 13.48 2.63 25.92
C ILE A 81 12.66 1.49 25.31
N VAL A 82 11.34 1.52 25.46
CA VAL A 82 10.46 0.45 24.97
C VAL A 82 10.44 0.39 23.45
N SER A 83 10.45 1.54 22.77
CA SER A 83 10.58 1.57 21.30
C SER A 83 11.90 0.93 20.83
N GLY A 84 13.00 1.18 21.55
CA GLY A 84 14.31 0.57 21.28
C GLY A 84 14.33 -0.95 21.47
N LEU A 85 13.64 -1.46 22.51
CA LEU A 85 13.48 -2.90 22.74
C LEU A 85 12.71 -3.57 21.58
N ILE A 86 11.58 -2.98 21.17
CA ILE A 86 10.76 -3.49 20.06
C ILE A 86 11.57 -3.50 18.76
N LEU A 87 12.28 -2.40 18.44
CA LEU A 87 13.12 -2.32 17.24
C LEU A 87 14.22 -3.38 17.22
N THR A 88 14.86 -3.59 18.37
CA THR A 88 15.94 -4.58 18.52
C THR A 88 15.41 -6.00 18.29
N ALA A 89 14.26 -6.33 18.88
CA ALA A 89 13.62 -7.63 18.68
C ALA A 89 13.19 -7.86 17.22
N MET A 90 12.55 -6.88 16.58
CA MET A 90 12.18 -6.97 15.16
C MET A 90 13.40 -7.18 14.25
N LYS A 91 14.51 -6.51 14.51
CA LYS A 91 15.75 -6.65 13.70
C LYS A 91 16.50 -7.96 13.97
N SER A 92 16.35 -8.53 15.16
CA SER A 92 17.06 -9.74 15.57
C SER A 92 16.34 -11.02 15.12
N SER A 93 15.02 -10.96 14.91
CA SER A 93 14.25 -12.08 14.37
C SER A 93 14.37 -12.16 12.85
N SER A 94 14.54 -13.38 12.32
CA SER A 94 14.38 -13.67 10.88
C SER A 94 12.93 -14.00 10.50
N GLU A 95 12.10 -14.35 11.49
CA GLU A 95 10.70 -14.75 11.30
C GLU A 95 9.78 -13.52 11.30
N ASP A 96 8.52 -13.71 10.89
CA ASP A 96 7.52 -12.63 10.90
C ASP A 96 6.87 -12.47 12.27
N ASP A 97 6.63 -13.59 12.96
CA ASP A 97 6.16 -13.60 14.35
C ASP A 97 7.34 -13.32 15.30
N VAL A 98 7.16 -12.37 16.20
CA VAL A 98 8.17 -11.93 17.16
C VAL A 98 7.55 -11.95 18.55
N THR A 99 8.19 -12.66 19.46
CA THR A 99 7.82 -12.70 20.88
C THR A 99 8.04 -11.34 21.54
N SER A 100 7.13 -10.93 22.43
CA SER A 100 7.21 -9.70 23.20
C SER A 100 8.53 -9.62 23.98
N PRO A 101 9.32 -8.54 23.83
CA PRO A 101 10.55 -8.36 24.61
C PRO A 101 10.25 -8.18 26.11
N ASP A 102 11.20 -8.55 26.96
CA ASP A 102 11.09 -8.36 28.42
C ASP A 102 10.84 -6.88 28.76
N GLY A 103 9.89 -6.60 29.65
CA GLY A 103 9.51 -5.24 30.05
C GLY A 103 8.42 -4.59 29.17
N VAL A 104 8.19 -5.11 27.96
CA VAL A 104 7.22 -4.51 27.03
C VAL A 104 5.79 -4.81 27.44
N GLU A 105 5.50 -6.02 27.94
CA GLU A 105 4.16 -6.36 28.42
C GLU A 105 3.74 -5.46 29.60
N GLU A 106 4.61 -5.30 30.60
CA GLU A 106 4.32 -4.45 31.75
C GLU A 106 4.12 -2.99 31.36
N PHE A 107 4.87 -2.50 30.37
CA PHE A 107 4.70 -1.14 29.88
C PHE A 107 3.38 -0.96 29.14
N LEU A 108 2.98 -1.91 28.29
CA LEU A 108 1.69 -1.87 27.59
C LEU A 108 0.52 -1.81 28.57
N ASP A 109 0.56 -2.62 29.63
CA ASP A 109 -0.42 -2.57 30.71
C ASP A 109 -0.43 -1.20 31.41
N GLU A 110 0.75 -0.62 31.67
CA GLU A 110 0.87 0.68 32.37
C GLU A 110 0.28 1.84 31.54
N VAL A 111 0.47 1.83 30.22
CA VAL A 111 -0.11 2.81 29.28
C VAL A 111 -1.50 2.39 28.76
N ALA A 112 -2.06 1.32 29.33
CA ALA A 112 -3.36 0.74 29.03
C ALA A 112 -3.57 0.29 27.57
N ILE A 113 -2.53 -0.01 26.79
CA ILE A 113 -2.66 -0.51 25.42
C ILE A 113 -3.07 -1.98 25.43
N LEU A 114 -4.23 -2.27 24.86
CA LEU A 114 -4.89 -3.58 25.01
C LEU A 114 -4.90 -4.40 23.73
N ASP A 115 -4.88 -3.72 22.58
CA ASP A 115 -4.71 -4.31 21.27
C ASP A 115 -3.48 -3.66 20.59
N LEU A 116 -2.68 -4.45 19.87
CA LEU A 116 -1.50 -3.93 19.15
C LEU A 116 -1.88 -3.16 17.88
N GLU A 117 -2.97 -3.56 17.23
CA GLU A 117 -3.56 -2.83 16.10
C GLU A 117 -4.66 -1.91 16.62
N ALA A 118 -4.72 -0.69 16.09
CA ALA A 118 -5.82 0.21 16.39
C ALA A 118 -7.13 -0.28 15.76
N LYS A 119 -8.26 0.00 16.42
CA LYS A 119 -9.59 -0.41 15.94
C LYS A 119 -10.23 0.69 15.12
N THR A 120 -9.91 0.74 13.83
CA THR A 120 -10.47 1.74 12.90
C THR A 120 -11.13 1.09 11.68
N ASP A 121 -12.25 1.67 11.24
CA ASP A 121 -12.94 1.25 10.00
C ASP A 121 -12.30 1.89 8.75
N ASP A 122 -11.53 2.97 8.95
CA ASP A 122 -11.01 3.84 7.89
C ASP A 122 -9.55 3.56 7.49
N ARG A 123 -8.88 2.58 8.13
CA ARG A 123 -7.47 2.17 7.95
C ARG A 123 -6.42 3.14 8.48
N THR A 124 -6.81 4.09 9.33
CA THR A 124 -5.81 4.83 10.11
C THR A 124 -5.28 3.93 11.22
N ASP A 125 -3.97 3.94 11.45
CA ASP A 125 -3.39 3.21 12.58
C ASP A 125 -3.40 4.12 13.82
N PHE A 126 -3.25 5.44 13.60
CA PHE A 126 -3.52 6.49 14.57
C PHE A 126 -3.64 7.84 13.86
N SER A 127 -4.11 8.84 14.59
CA SER A 127 -4.19 10.22 14.11
C SER A 127 -3.22 11.13 14.86
N VAL A 128 -2.66 12.12 14.19
CA VAL A 128 -1.69 13.06 14.76
C VAL A 128 -2.22 14.49 14.68
N ALA A 129 -2.12 15.22 15.79
CA ALA A 129 -2.23 16.68 15.80
C ALA A 129 -0.81 17.28 15.78
N PHE A 130 -0.47 17.90 14.65
CA PHE A 130 0.82 18.58 14.47
C PHE A 130 0.79 20.00 15.03
N TRP A 131 1.94 20.49 15.52
CA TRP A 131 2.17 21.84 16.07
C TRP A 131 1.37 22.24 17.32
N HIS A 132 0.08 21.90 17.41
CA HIS A 132 -0.79 22.25 18.53
C HIS A 132 -1.81 21.13 18.81
N PRO A 133 -2.16 20.84 20.08
CA PRO A 133 -3.09 19.74 20.40
C PRO A 133 -4.52 19.90 19.85
N GLU A 134 -4.91 21.15 19.56
CA GLU A 134 -6.22 21.47 18.95
C GLU A 134 -6.17 21.53 17.41
N ALA A 135 -5.02 21.25 16.79
CA ALA A 135 -4.92 21.19 15.34
C ALA A 135 -5.80 20.05 14.77
N PRO A 136 -6.28 20.16 13.52
CA PRO A 136 -7.00 19.07 12.87
C PRO A 136 -6.22 17.76 12.92
N LEU A 137 -6.90 16.68 13.28
CA LEU A 137 -6.33 15.35 13.33
C LEU A 137 -6.00 14.86 11.92
N THR A 138 -4.76 14.43 11.75
CA THR A 138 -4.24 13.85 10.52
C THR A 138 -4.16 12.34 10.68
N GLY A 139 -5.02 11.58 10.02
CA GLY A 139 -4.97 10.11 10.07
C GLY A 139 -3.79 9.57 9.26
N LEU A 140 -2.99 8.70 9.86
CA LEU A 140 -1.79 8.14 9.26
C LEU A 140 -1.82 6.60 9.30
N ASN A 141 -1.16 6.00 8.32
CA ASN A 141 -0.94 4.55 8.28
C ASN A 141 0.56 4.25 8.22
N VAL A 142 1.01 3.31 9.03
CA VAL A 142 2.39 2.87 9.18
C VAL A 142 2.70 1.82 8.13
N ARG A 143 3.84 1.99 7.47
CA ARG A 143 4.44 1.03 6.54
C ARG A 143 5.87 0.79 7.00
N SER A 144 6.29 -0.46 7.03
CA SER A 144 7.59 -0.81 7.58
C SER A 144 8.39 -1.68 6.62
N ARG A 145 9.62 -1.26 6.32
CA ARG A 145 10.60 -2.08 5.57
C ARG A 145 11.20 -3.21 6.42
N LEU A 146 10.90 -3.23 7.72
CA LEU A 146 11.28 -4.33 8.61
C LEU A 146 10.32 -5.51 8.54
N SER A 147 9.14 -5.35 7.94
CA SER A 147 8.09 -6.38 7.86
C SER A 147 7.61 -6.64 6.42
N ALA A 148 6.73 -7.63 6.26
CA ALA A 148 5.93 -7.73 5.05
C ALA A 148 4.89 -6.59 5.03
N MET A 149 5.10 -5.59 4.17
CA MET A 149 4.15 -4.50 4.00
C MET A 149 2.87 -5.00 3.32
N ASN A 150 1.73 -4.60 3.86
CA ASN A 150 0.46 -4.70 3.15
C ASN A 150 0.60 -3.99 1.78
N PRO A 151 -0.03 -4.48 0.73
CA PRO A 151 -0.11 -3.79 -0.54
C PRO A 151 -0.77 -2.40 -0.39
N LEU A 152 -0.48 -1.49 -1.32
CA LEU A 152 -1.33 -0.33 -1.57
C LEU A 152 -2.63 -0.77 -2.27
N LEU A 153 -2.52 -1.81 -3.11
CA LEU A 153 -3.64 -2.45 -3.78
C LEU A 153 -3.50 -3.97 -3.66
N ASP A 154 -4.43 -4.62 -2.95
CA ASP A 154 -4.30 -6.02 -2.51
C ASP A 154 -4.35 -7.07 -3.62
N GLY A 155 -4.81 -6.72 -4.83
CA GLY A 155 -4.92 -7.67 -5.92
C GLY A 155 -6.08 -8.66 -5.79
N GLY A 156 -7.12 -8.37 -5.01
CA GLY A 156 -8.32 -9.24 -4.95
C GLY A 156 -9.06 -9.35 -6.30
N ARG A 157 -10.11 -10.19 -6.36
CA ARG A 157 -10.93 -10.40 -7.57
C ARG A 157 -11.46 -9.11 -8.21
N SER A 158 -11.74 -8.10 -7.38
CA SER A 158 -12.22 -6.79 -7.81
C SER A 158 -11.18 -5.99 -8.59
N ALA A 159 -9.88 -6.30 -8.45
CA ALA A 159 -8.78 -5.65 -9.14
C ALA A 159 -8.42 -6.33 -10.49
N ASN A 160 -9.28 -7.22 -11.00
CA ASN A 160 -9.05 -7.91 -12.27
C ASN A 160 -9.39 -7.02 -13.48
N LEU A 161 -8.53 -7.05 -14.49
CA LEU A 161 -8.70 -6.45 -15.81
C LEU A 161 -8.99 -7.56 -16.82
N LYS A 162 -10.05 -7.42 -17.60
CA LYS A 162 -10.50 -8.38 -18.60
C LYS A 162 -9.85 -8.08 -19.94
N LEU A 163 -9.24 -9.11 -20.54
CA LEU A 163 -8.79 -9.11 -21.92
C LEU A 163 -9.64 -10.10 -22.70
N GLU A 164 -10.33 -9.62 -23.73
CA GLU A 164 -11.07 -10.47 -24.65
C GLU A 164 -10.12 -11.27 -25.54
N GLN A 165 -10.36 -12.58 -25.65
CA GLN A 165 -9.70 -13.43 -26.62
C GLN A 165 -10.36 -13.27 -27.99
N THR A 166 -9.61 -12.71 -28.93
CA THR A 166 -10.00 -12.45 -30.31
C THR A 166 -9.04 -13.14 -31.29
N GLY A 167 -9.23 -12.95 -32.61
CA GLY A 167 -8.46 -13.66 -33.63
C GLY A 167 -9.09 -15.02 -33.94
N VAL A 168 -8.34 -16.12 -33.79
CA VAL A 168 -8.87 -17.47 -33.97
C VAL A 168 -9.82 -17.84 -32.82
N LYS A 169 -11.02 -18.33 -33.13
CA LYS A 169 -11.95 -18.84 -32.11
C LYS A 169 -11.44 -20.16 -31.54
N PHE A 170 -11.27 -20.23 -30.23
CA PHE A 170 -10.86 -21.47 -29.57
C PHE A 170 -12.06 -22.36 -29.23
N ALA A 171 -11.96 -23.63 -29.61
CA ALA A 171 -12.88 -24.66 -29.15
C ALA A 171 -12.58 -25.01 -27.68
N VAL A 172 -13.58 -25.56 -26.97
CA VAL A 172 -13.46 -25.94 -25.55
C VAL A 172 -12.23 -26.81 -25.25
N PRO A 173 -11.87 -27.83 -26.05
CA PRO A 173 -10.67 -28.63 -25.80
C PRO A 173 -9.37 -27.81 -25.83
N THR A 174 -9.29 -26.81 -26.71
CA THR A 174 -8.14 -25.90 -26.80
C THR A 174 -8.02 -25.06 -25.55
N VAL A 175 -9.13 -24.50 -25.08
CA VAL A 175 -9.16 -23.70 -23.84
C VAL A 175 -8.78 -24.54 -22.62
N ASN A 176 -9.32 -25.76 -22.51
CA ASN A 176 -8.97 -26.69 -21.45
C ASN A 176 -7.47 -27.01 -21.45
N LYS A 177 -6.87 -27.20 -22.64
CA LYS A 177 -5.42 -27.42 -22.77
C LYS A 177 -4.59 -26.22 -22.32
N ILE A 178 -5.03 -24.99 -22.63
CA ILE A 178 -4.35 -23.77 -22.19
C ILE A 178 -4.44 -23.62 -20.66
N ASN A 179 -5.64 -23.77 -20.09
CA ASN A 179 -5.85 -23.62 -18.65
C ASN A 179 -5.14 -24.71 -17.84
N ALA A 180 -5.01 -25.93 -18.40
CA ALA A 180 -4.33 -27.06 -17.78
C ALA A 180 -2.79 -27.06 -17.94
N LEU A 181 -2.18 -25.95 -18.40
CA LEU A 181 -0.72 -25.82 -18.34
C LEU A 181 -0.24 -26.01 -16.89
N PRO A 182 0.90 -26.72 -16.68
CA PRO A 182 1.43 -26.96 -15.35
C PRO A 182 1.66 -25.66 -14.56
N GLU A 183 1.51 -25.75 -13.24
CA GLU A 183 1.83 -24.64 -12.35
C GLU A 183 3.32 -24.29 -12.44
N SER A 184 3.60 -23.01 -12.60
CA SER A 184 4.95 -22.46 -12.65
C SER A 184 4.93 -20.99 -12.22
N PRO A 185 6.07 -20.41 -11.79
CA PRO A 185 6.14 -18.97 -11.48
C PRO A 185 5.77 -18.05 -12.66
N THR A 186 5.71 -18.59 -13.88
CA THR A 186 5.44 -17.91 -15.14
C THR A 186 4.17 -18.41 -15.83
N GLU A 187 3.34 -19.21 -15.17
CA GLU A 187 2.19 -19.90 -15.79
C GLU A 187 1.21 -18.95 -16.49
N VAL A 188 0.99 -17.75 -15.96
CA VAL A 188 0.14 -16.73 -16.58
C VAL A 188 0.74 -16.26 -17.92
N ALA A 189 2.06 -16.03 -17.95
CA ALA A 189 2.78 -15.64 -19.15
C ALA A 189 2.79 -16.77 -20.18
N GLU A 190 3.02 -18.01 -19.74
CA GLU A 190 3.00 -19.20 -20.59
C GLU A 190 1.63 -19.40 -21.24
N ARG A 191 0.53 -19.19 -20.50
CA ARG A 191 -0.83 -19.22 -21.05
C ARG A 191 -1.04 -18.11 -22.09
N MET A 192 -0.61 -16.88 -21.82
CA MET A 192 -0.67 -15.78 -22.81
C MET A 192 0.11 -16.11 -24.08
N MET A 193 1.35 -16.59 -23.95
CA MET A 193 2.17 -17.00 -25.10
C MET A 193 1.56 -18.17 -25.87
N MET A 194 0.94 -19.14 -25.19
CA MET A 194 0.25 -20.25 -25.85
C MET A 194 -0.97 -19.77 -26.63
N ILE A 195 -1.74 -18.83 -26.08
CA ILE A 195 -2.86 -18.18 -26.77
C ILE A 195 -2.37 -17.53 -28.07
N GLU A 196 -1.29 -16.76 -28.02
CA GLU A 196 -0.71 -16.10 -29.19
C GLU A 196 -0.18 -17.09 -30.23
N ARG A 197 0.53 -18.14 -29.81
CA ARG A 197 1.02 -19.22 -30.70
C ARG A 197 -0.11 -19.94 -31.43
N LEU A 198 -1.29 -20.02 -30.83
CA LEU A 198 -2.49 -20.61 -31.43
C LEU A 198 -3.28 -19.62 -32.31
N GLY A 199 -2.76 -18.41 -32.54
CA GLY A 199 -3.41 -17.37 -33.35
C GLY A 199 -4.50 -16.60 -32.60
N GLY A 200 -4.56 -16.73 -31.27
CA GLY A 200 -5.40 -15.89 -30.42
C GLY A 200 -4.73 -14.53 -30.14
N ILE A 201 -5.55 -13.52 -29.87
CA ILE A 201 -5.10 -12.16 -29.53
C ILE A 201 -5.85 -11.73 -28.28
N LEU A 202 -5.12 -11.28 -27.25
CA LEU A 202 -5.70 -10.71 -26.04
C LEU A 202 -5.81 -9.19 -26.16
N LYS A 203 -7.05 -8.68 -26.19
CA LYS A 203 -7.34 -7.24 -26.26
C LYS A 203 -8.00 -6.79 -24.98
N TYR A 204 -7.50 -5.72 -24.36
CA TYR A 204 -8.18 -5.10 -23.22
C TYR A 204 -9.67 -4.84 -23.57
N SER A 205 -10.56 -5.26 -22.68
CA SER A 205 -12.02 -5.17 -22.86
C SER A 205 -12.64 -4.30 -21.77
N ASP A 206 -12.47 -4.66 -20.50
CA ASP A 206 -13.07 -3.94 -19.37
C ASP A 206 -12.35 -4.25 -18.05
N VAL A 207 -12.74 -3.57 -16.98
CA VAL A 207 -12.42 -3.94 -15.60
C VAL A 207 -13.50 -4.92 -15.10
N ALA A 208 -13.09 -5.98 -14.40
CA ALA A 208 -14.01 -7.03 -14.00
C ALA A 208 -15.07 -6.56 -12.99
N ASP A 209 -14.67 -5.70 -12.05
CA ASP A 209 -15.57 -5.10 -11.07
C ASP A 209 -16.05 -3.71 -11.52
N ARG A 210 -17.35 -3.47 -11.37
CA ARG A 210 -17.99 -2.23 -11.83
C ARG A 210 -17.60 -1.02 -10.98
N VAL A 211 -17.41 -1.20 -9.67
CA VAL A 211 -16.99 -0.12 -8.76
C VAL A 211 -15.55 0.26 -9.09
N PHE A 212 -14.67 -0.74 -9.21
CA PHE A 212 -13.27 -0.46 -9.54
C PHE A 212 -13.12 0.20 -10.92
N ARG A 213 -13.93 -0.21 -11.91
CA ARG A 213 -14.01 0.48 -13.21
C ARG A 213 -14.29 1.97 -13.07
N CYS A 214 -15.30 2.32 -12.27
CA CYS A 214 -15.66 3.71 -12.00
C CYS A 214 -14.54 4.42 -11.24
N ASN A 215 -13.93 3.79 -10.25
CA ASN A 215 -12.82 4.37 -9.48
C ASN A 215 -11.61 4.68 -10.38
N LEU A 216 -11.23 3.77 -11.28
CA LEU A 216 -10.16 4.03 -12.24
C LEU A 216 -10.54 5.13 -13.24
N SER A 217 -11.81 5.21 -13.62
CA SER A 217 -12.31 6.27 -14.50
C SER A 217 -12.26 7.66 -13.84
N MET A 218 -12.30 7.74 -12.51
CA MET A 218 -12.07 8.99 -11.77
C MET A 218 -10.62 9.49 -11.87
N ILE A 219 -9.66 8.60 -12.15
CA ILE A 219 -8.28 8.99 -12.46
C ILE A 219 -8.18 9.45 -13.92
N ASP A 220 -8.62 8.60 -14.85
CA ASP A 220 -8.81 8.91 -16.27
C ASP A 220 -9.65 7.81 -16.95
N LEU A 221 -10.50 8.19 -17.90
CA LEU A 221 -11.37 7.26 -18.64
C LEU A 221 -10.60 6.13 -19.32
N HIS A 222 -9.36 6.36 -19.75
CA HIS A 222 -8.53 5.38 -20.45
C HIS A 222 -7.48 4.71 -19.55
N PHE A 223 -7.38 5.11 -18.28
CA PHE A 223 -6.38 4.58 -17.35
C PHE A 223 -6.43 3.05 -17.16
N PRO A 224 -7.60 2.39 -17.10
CA PRO A 224 -7.65 0.93 -17.01
C PRO A 224 -6.87 0.19 -18.11
N ARG A 225 -6.88 0.75 -19.33
CA ARG A 225 -6.15 0.18 -20.46
C ARG A 225 -4.63 0.31 -20.27
N VAL A 226 -4.17 1.42 -19.68
CA VAL A 226 -2.76 1.60 -19.33
C VAL A 226 -2.33 0.56 -18.30
N LEU A 227 -3.10 0.38 -17.22
CA LEU A 227 -2.82 -0.63 -16.21
C LEU A 227 -2.79 -2.05 -16.79
N ALA A 228 -3.69 -2.38 -17.72
CA ALA A 228 -3.72 -3.70 -18.36
C ALA A 228 -2.44 -3.99 -19.15
N GLU A 229 -1.87 -2.98 -19.80
CA GLU A 229 -0.60 -3.10 -20.51
C GLU A 229 0.58 -3.22 -19.52
N MET A 230 0.60 -2.43 -18.45
CA MET A 230 1.63 -2.54 -17.41
C MET A 230 1.68 -3.93 -16.78
N VAL A 231 0.52 -4.50 -16.42
CA VAL A 231 0.45 -5.86 -15.85
C VAL A 231 0.88 -6.92 -16.88
N ARG A 232 0.57 -6.71 -18.17
CA ARG A 232 1.02 -7.60 -19.24
C ARG A 232 2.54 -7.61 -19.37
N ILE A 233 3.17 -6.42 -19.39
CA ILE A 233 4.62 -6.26 -19.42
C ILE A 233 5.26 -6.93 -18.19
N MET A 234 4.69 -6.75 -17.01
CA MET A 234 5.17 -7.44 -15.80
C MET A 234 5.18 -8.96 -15.97
N HIS A 235 4.14 -9.55 -16.57
CA HIS A 235 4.09 -10.98 -16.76
C HIS A 235 5.01 -11.48 -17.88
N LEU A 236 5.08 -10.79 -19.01
CA LEU A 236 5.84 -11.23 -20.18
C LEU A 236 7.34 -10.90 -20.06
N ASP A 237 7.67 -9.72 -19.56
CA ASP A 237 9.03 -9.17 -19.59
C ASP A 237 9.67 -9.12 -18.19
N GLY A 238 8.89 -9.36 -17.13
CA GLY A 238 9.39 -9.44 -15.76
C GLY A 238 9.67 -8.08 -15.10
N ILE A 239 9.32 -6.96 -15.75
CA ILE A 239 9.49 -5.61 -15.21
C ILE A 239 8.41 -5.36 -14.15
N THR A 240 8.82 -5.00 -12.93
CA THR A 240 7.87 -4.85 -11.80
C THR A 240 7.80 -3.44 -11.26
N ARG A 241 8.88 -2.65 -11.31
CA ARG A 241 8.91 -1.29 -10.75
C ARG A 241 7.99 -0.38 -11.55
N ILE A 242 7.15 0.40 -10.85
CA ILE A 242 6.18 1.28 -11.51
C ILE A 242 6.87 2.30 -12.41
N SER A 243 8.00 2.87 -11.97
CA SER A 243 8.76 3.83 -12.75
C SER A 243 9.25 3.23 -14.08
N GLU A 244 9.79 2.02 -14.06
CA GLU A 244 10.28 1.31 -15.26
C GLU A 244 9.13 0.92 -16.18
N LEU A 245 8.05 0.36 -15.63
CA LEU A 245 6.83 0.05 -16.40
C LEU A 245 6.25 1.29 -17.08
N THR A 246 6.32 2.45 -16.43
CA THR A 246 5.82 3.70 -16.99
C THR A 246 6.65 4.15 -18.20
N GLU A 247 7.97 3.94 -18.18
CA GLU A 247 8.82 4.20 -19.35
C GLU A 247 8.48 3.28 -20.53
N GLU A 248 8.24 1.98 -20.28
CA GLU A 248 7.78 1.05 -21.32
C GLU A 248 6.43 1.48 -21.91
N ILE A 249 5.51 1.95 -21.06
CA ILE A 249 4.21 2.48 -21.51
C ILE A 249 4.37 3.74 -22.35
N LYS A 250 5.31 4.64 -22.02
CA LYS A 250 5.61 5.83 -22.83
C LYS A 250 6.06 5.41 -24.24
N ALA A 251 6.92 4.40 -24.35
CA ALA A 251 7.40 3.87 -25.63
C ALA A 251 6.30 3.15 -26.44
N ILE A 252 5.52 2.28 -25.80
CA ILE A 252 4.44 1.51 -26.45
C ILE A 252 3.27 2.41 -26.85
N ASN A 253 3.02 3.47 -26.07
CA ASN A 253 1.91 4.41 -26.24
C ASN A 253 0.57 3.69 -26.49
N PRO A 254 0.07 2.89 -25.54
CA PRO A 254 -1.10 2.05 -25.77
C PRO A 254 -2.36 2.86 -26.09
N LEU A 255 -2.43 4.12 -25.64
CA LEU A 255 -3.55 5.01 -25.91
C LEU A 255 -3.46 5.72 -27.26
N LYS A 256 -2.34 5.62 -27.97
CA LYS A 256 -2.07 6.31 -29.25
C LYS A 256 -2.26 7.82 -29.14
N ILE A 257 -1.82 8.40 -28.02
CA ILE A 257 -1.86 9.84 -27.77
C ILE A 257 -0.67 10.55 -28.41
N LYS A 258 -0.75 11.88 -28.57
CA LYS A 258 0.30 12.69 -29.18
C LYS A 258 1.59 12.64 -28.36
N ASP A 259 2.72 12.64 -29.06
CA ASP A 259 4.06 12.65 -28.45
C ASP A 259 4.28 13.79 -27.46
N GLU A 260 3.77 14.99 -27.78
CA GLU A 260 3.86 16.15 -26.87
C GLU A 260 3.16 15.90 -25.53
N LEU A 261 2.03 15.19 -25.54
CA LEU A 261 1.30 14.85 -24.32
C LEU A 261 2.07 13.84 -23.46
N ILE A 262 2.87 12.98 -24.10
CA ILE A 262 3.74 12.01 -23.42
C ILE A 262 4.96 12.73 -22.85
N ASN A 263 5.73 13.43 -23.69
CA ASN A 263 7.07 13.90 -23.36
C ASN A 263 7.11 15.29 -22.70
N LYS A 264 6.23 16.22 -23.11
CA LYS A 264 6.21 17.57 -22.53
C LYS A 264 5.32 17.65 -21.29
N HIS A 265 4.19 16.96 -21.32
CA HIS A 265 3.23 16.96 -20.22
C HIS A 265 3.38 15.79 -19.24
N GLY A 266 4.11 14.74 -19.60
CA GLY A 266 4.33 13.58 -18.72
C GLY A 266 3.07 12.76 -18.46
N PHE A 267 2.11 12.70 -19.40
CA PHE A 267 0.75 12.20 -19.15
C PHE A 267 0.69 10.84 -18.42
N TYR A 268 1.43 9.83 -18.89
CA TYR A 268 1.39 8.50 -18.28
C TYR A 268 1.92 8.51 -16.84
N GLU A 269 3.03 9.21 -16.60
CA GLU A 269 3.61 9.35 -15.26
C GLU A 269 2.67 10.12 -14.33
N PHE A 270 2.11 11.23 -14.80
CA PHE A 270 1.15 12.02 -14.05
C PHE A 270 -0.07 11.17 -13.64
N LYS A 271 -0.66 10.41 -14.57
CA LYS A 271 -1.80 9.54 -14.27
C LYS A 271 -1.45 8.41 -13.31
N MET A 272 -0.27 7.83 -13.45
CA MET A 272 0.19 6.79 -12.54
C MET A 272 0.41 7.35 -11.12
N LYS A 273 1.04 8.52 -10.99
CA LYS A 273 1.21 9.23 -9.70
C LYS A 273 -0.13 9.54 -9.04
N GLN A 274 -1.09 10.08 -9.79
CA GLN A 274 -2.44 10.34 -9.29
C GLN A 274 -3.11 9.08 -8.76
N PHE A 275 -2.98 7.96 -9.47
CA PHE A 275 -3.54 6.68 -9.03
C PHE A 275 -2.87 6.15 -7.76
N LEU A 276 -1.53 6.15 -7.71
CA LEU A 276 -0.80 5.70 -6.52
C LEU A 276 -1.15 6.54 -5.28
N LEU A 277 -1.23 7.86 -5.45
CA LEU A 277 -1.64 8.75 -4.36
C LEU A 277 -3.05 8.44 -3.89
N ALA A 278 -4.00 8.22 -4.82
CA ALA A 278 -5.36 7.85 -4.45
C ALA A 278 -5.40 6.52 -3.67
N LEU A 279 -4.59 5.52 -4.04
CA LEU A 279 -4.47 4.26 -3.29
C LEU A 279 -3.89 4.50 -1.88
N ALA A 280 -2.81 5.27 -1.77
CA ALA A 280 -2.17 5.58 -0.50
C ALA A 280 -3.12 6.34 0.45
N LEU A 281 -3.97 7.21 -0.10
CA LEU A 281 -5.00 7.95 0.62
C LEU A 281 -6.33 7.19 0.73
N GLY A 282 -6.34 5.88 0.50
CA GLY A 282 -7.45 5.00 0.89
C GLY A 282 -8.43 4.57 -0.21
N MET A 283 -8.16 4.83 -1.49
CA MET A 283 -8.92 4.22 -2.59
C MET A 283 -8.86 2.69 -2.50
N ARG A 284 -10.02 2.02 -2.60
CA ARG A 284 -10.13 0.55 -2.62
C ARG A 284 -10.90 0.12 -3.86
N PRO A 285 -10.62 -1.05 -4.45
CA PRO A 285 -11.36 -1.51 -5.63
C PRO A 285 -12.87 -1.63 -5.44
N ALA A 286 -13.29 -2.21 -4.30
CA ALA A 286 -14.70 -2.52 -4.03
C ALA A 286 -15.44 -1.43 -3.23
N LYS A 287 -14.82 -0.25 -2.98
CA LYS A 287 -15.45 0.89 -2.30
C LYS A 287 -15.50 2.07 -3.25
N ILE A 288 -16.64 2.75 -3.36
CA ILE A 288 -16.79 3.90 -4.26
C ILE A 288 -15.75 4.96 -3.90
N TYR A 289 -15.02 5.41 -4.92
CA TYR A 289 -14.12 6.55 -4.85
C TYR A 289 -14.69 7.69 -5.69
N ASN A 290 -14.87 8.84 -5.07
CA ASN A 290 -15.46 10.06 -5.65
C ASN A 290 -14.45 11.22 -5.73
N GLY A 291 -13.17 10.98 -5.42
CA GLY A 291 -12.14 12.01 -5.43
C GLY A 291 -12.01 12.84 -4.15
N THR A 292 -12.74 12.51 -3.08
CA THR A 292 -12.52 13.10 -1.77
C THR A 292 -11.54 12.27 -0.95
N ASP A 293 -10.72 12.93 -0.15
CA ASP A 293 -9.77 12.27 0.76
C ASP A 293 -10.51 11.34 1.72
N SER A 294 -9.87 10.21 2.04
CA SER A 294 -10.30 9.36 3.17
C SER A 294 -9.76 9.94 4.49
N ALA A 295 -10.04 9.27 5.61
CA ALA A 295 -9.43 9.62 6.89
C ALA A 295 -7.89 9.48 6.87
N VAL A 296 -7.34 8.68 5.95
CA VAL A 296 -5.89 8.56 5.75
C VAL A 296 -5.40 9.74 4.93
N GLU A 297 -4.61 10.60 5.55
CA GLU A 297 -4.02 11.80 4.95
C GLU A 297 -2.52 11.65 4.65
N GLY A 298 -1.91 10.55 5.08
CA GLY A 298 -0.50 10.28 4.86
C GLY A 298 -0.07 8.90 5.33
N ILE A 299 1.21 8.60 5.14
CA ILE A 299 1.85 7.39 5.65
C ILE A 299 3.07 7.74 6.51
N LEU A 300 3.33 6.88 7.48
CA LEU A 300 4.59 6.84 8.21
C LEU A 300 5.39 5.65 7.72
N LEU A 301 6.57 5.89 7.17
CA LEU A 301 7.46 4.85 6.68
C LEU A 301 8.58 4.60 7.69
N VAL A 302 8.60 3.41 8.28
CA VAL A 302 9.75 2.88 9.02
C VAL A 302 10.72 2.29 8.02
N ASP A 303 11.91 2.89 7.92
CA ASP A 303 12.95 2.42 7.00
C ASP A 303 13.72 1.19 7.56
N GLY A 304 14.71 0.70 6.82
CA GLY A 304 15.50 -0.46 7.26
C GLY A 304 16.40 -0.19 8.48
N SER A 305 16.67 1.09 8.78
CA SER A 305 17.43 1.52 9.95
C SER A 305 16.53 1.73 11.18
N GLY A 306 15.21 1.80 11.01
CA GLY A 306 14.25 2.14 12.05
C GLY A 306 13.87 3.62 12.07
N GLN A 307 14.44 4.45 11.19
CA GLN A 307 14.03 5.85 11.07
C GLN A 307 12.58 5.92 10.59
N VAL A 308 11.78 6.78 11.22
CA VAL A 308 10.38 7.02 10.84
C VAL A 308 10.29 8.28 10.00
N LEU A 309 9.77 8.14 8.78
CA LEU A 309 9.58 9.25 7.83
C LEU A 309 8.10 9.51 7.58
N CYS A 310 7.70 10.78 7.55
CA CYS A 310 6.33 11.16 7.21
C CYS A 310 6.19 11.54 5.73
N TYR A 311 5.18 10.98 5.06
CA TYR A 311 4.72 11.42 3.76
C TYR A 311 3.26 11.84 3.85
N HIS A 312 3.00 13.13 3.67
CA HIS A 312 1.69 13.73 3.92
C HIS A 312 1.08 14.31 2.63
N LYS A 313 -0.26 14.30 2.51
CA LYS A 313 -0.97 14.81 1.32
C LYS A 313 -0.71 16.29 1.02
N SER A 314 -0.40 17.11 2.02
CA SER A 314 -0.02 18.52 1.80
C SER A 314 1.31 18.64 1.05
N GLU A 315 2.18 17.64 1.18
CA GLU A 315 3.46 17.52 0.48
C GLU A 315 3.30 16.72 -0.82
N LYS A 316 2.23 17.04 -1.55
CA LYS A 316 1.72 16.24 -2.67
C LYS A 316 2.80 15.77 -3.64
N LYS A 317 3.64 16.69 -4.13
CA LYS A 317 4.67 16.36 -5.11
C LYS A 317 5.66 15.33 -4.57
N VAL A 318 6.16 15.55 -3.35
CA VAL A 318 7.12 14.65 -2.70
C VAL A 318 6.49 13.28 -2.47
N PHE A 319 5.22 13.24 -2.04
CA PHE A 319 4.53 11.99 -1.81
C PHE A 319 4.25 11.22 -3.10
N GLU A 320 3.80 11.90 -4.16
CA GLU A 320 3.62 11.31 -5.50
C GLU A 320 4.93 10.75 -6.05
N ASP A 321 6.03 11.50 -5.94
CA ASP A 321 7.35 11.09 -6.39
C ASP A 321 7.87 9.89 -5.57
N PHE A 322 7.69 9.90 -4.25
CA PHE A 322 8.01 8.77 -3.38
C PHE A 322 7.26 7.51 -3.81
N LEU A 323 5.94 7.58 -3.95
CA LEU A 323 5.13 6.41 -4.33
C LEU A 323 5.55 5.90 -5.71
N TYR A 324 5.78 6.78 -6.67
CA TYR A 324 6.18 6.41 -8.03
C TYR A 324 7.51 5.65 -8.06
N LEU A 325 8.49 6.09 -7.28
CA LEU A 325 9.83 5.47 -7.23
C LEU A 325 9.90 4.23 -6.33
N ASN A 326 9.01 4.12 -5.34
CA ASN A 326 9.06 3.09 -4.30
C ASN A 326 7.90 2.10 -4.37
N THR A 327 7.21 1.96 -5.51
CA THR A 327 6.17 0.95 -5.71
C THR A 327 6.49 0.01 -6.87
N ARG A 328 5.88 -1.18 -6.82
CA ARG A 328 5.99 -2.20 -7.85
C ARG A 328 4.67 -2.95 -8.03
N LEU A 329 4.46 -3.50 -9.21
CA LEU A 329 3.45 -4.53 -9.41
C LEU A 329 3.91 -5.85 -8.77
N GLU A 330 2.95 -6.61 -8.25
CA GLU A 330 3.18 -7.92 -7.65
C GLU A 330 2.26 -8.97 -8.28
N LYS A 331 2.66 -10.24 -8.22
CA LYS A 331 1.80 -11.36 -8.62
C LYS A 331 0.87 -11.70 -7.45
N GLY A 332 -0.44 -11.69 -7.70
CA GLY A 332 -1.46 -12.15 -6.77
C GLY A 332 -1.52 -13.68 -6.71
N SER A 333 -2.41 -14.21 -5.86
CA SER A 333 -2.70 -15.64 -5.83
C SER A 333 -3.73 -15.96 -6.92
N LEU A 334 -3.38 -16.82 -7.87
CA LEU A 334 -4.30 -17.16 -8.98
C LEU A 334 -5.61 -17.74 -8.45
N ASP A 335 -5.55 -18.58 -7.43
CA ASP A 335 -6.72 -19.23 -6.84
C ASP A 335 -7.59 -18.29 -6.01
N LYS A 336 -6.98 -17.43 -5.19
CA LYS A 336 -7.73 -16.48 -4.36
C LYS A 336 -8.36 -15.41 -5.24
N ASP A 337 -7.55 -14.85 -6.15
CA ASP A 337 -7.86 -13.65 -6.92
C ASP A 337 -8.52 -13.97 -8.28
N LYS A 338 -8.59 -15.26 -8.65
CA LYS A 338 -9.31 -15.81 -9.82
C LYS A 338 -8.94 -15.09 -11.12
N TYR A 339 -7.67 -15.19 -11.49
CA TYR A 339 -7.13 -14.61 -12.73
C TYR A 339 -6.09 -15.54 -13.37
N GLY A 340 -5.66 -15.22 -14.59
CA GLY A 340 -4.65 -16.00 -15.31
C GLY A 340 -5.20 -17.21 -16.07
N PHE A 341 -6.51 -17.30 -16.24
CA PHE A 341 -7.21 -18.35 -16.97
C PHE A 341 -8.13 -17.77 -18.03
N LEU A 342 -8.39 -18.54 -19.09
CA LEU A 342 -9.47 -18.26 -20.04
C LEU A 342 -10.81 -18.71 -19.43
N GLU A 343 -11.73 -17.77 -19.29
CA GLU A 343 -13.07 -17.99 -18.76
C GLU A 343 -14.12 -17.55 -19.79
N ARG A 344 -15.25 -18.24 -19.85
CA ARG A 344 -16.30 -17.94 -20.82
C ARG A 344 -17.38 -17.07 -20.17
N GLU A 345 -17.66 -15.91 -20.74
CA GLU A 345 -18.74 -15.01 -20.33
C GLU A 345 -19.56 -14.64 -21.59
N ASN A 346 -20.88 -14.86 -21.58
CA ASN A 346 -21.79 -14.55 -22.71
C ASN A 346 -21.33 -15.07 -24.09
N GLY A 347 -20.73 -16.26 -24.11
CA GLY A 347 -20.27 -16.90 -25.34
C GLY A 347 -18.87 -16.47 -25.82
N VAL A 348 -18.25 -15.48 -25.17
CA VAL A 348 -16.91 -14.94 -25.46
C VAL A 348 -15.92 -15.41 -24.39
N TYR A 349 -14.66 -15.61 -24.76
CA TYR A 349 -13.60 -15.96 -23.81
C TYR A 349 -12.84 -14.72 -23.36
N TYR A 350 -12.61 -14.61 -22.05
CA TYR A 350 -11.84 -13.56 -21.42
C TYR A 350 -10.66 -14.16 -20.66
N PHE A 351 -9.51 -13.51 -20.75
CA PHE A 351 -8.35 -13.74 -19.90
C PHE A 351 -8.24 -12.59 -18.90
N LYS A 352 -8.20 -12.89 -17.61
CA LYS A 352 -8.11 -11.87 -16.57
C LYS A 352 -6.66 -11.68 -16.12
N LEU A 353 -6.21 -10.44 -16.03
CA LEU A 353 -4.97 -10.05 -15.36
C LEU A 353 -5.30 -9.30 -14.08
N ASN A 354 -4.49 -9.46 -13.04
CA ASN A 354 -4.74 -8.87 -11.72
C ASN A 354 -3.81 -7.71 -11.44
N VAL A 355 -4.34 -6.59 -10.92
CA VAL A 355 -3.53 -5.46 -10.48
C VAL A 355 -3.31 -5.56 -8.97
N LYS A 356 -2.08 -5.89 -8.59
CA LYS A 356 -1.60 -5.83 -7.20
C LYS A 356 -0.40 -4.89 -7.13
N ILE A 357 -0.40 -3.97 -6.17
CA ILE A 357 0.65 -2.95 -6.03
C ILE A 357 1.18 -2.96 -4.60
N GLY A 358 2.48 -3.18 -4.44
CA GLY A 358 3.17 -3.15 -3.17
C GLY A 358 4.25 -2.06 -3.13
N LEU A 359 4.64 -1.66 -1.91
CA LEU A 359 5.83 -0.85 -1.68
C LEU A 359 7.10 -1.72 -1.81
N VAL A 360 8.18 -1.10 -2.28
CA VAL A 360 9.48 -1.76 -2.42
C VAL A 360 10.09 -1.95 -1.03
N LYS A 361 10.44 -3.21 -0.68
CA LYS A 361 11.02 -3.58 0.61
C LYS A 361 12.45 -3.08 0.82
N ARG A 362 13.23 -2.85 -0.25
CA ARG A 362 14.63 -2.40 -0.21
C ARG A 362 14.96 -1.48 -1.37
#